data_AF-A0A329TS09-F1
#
_entry.id   AF-A0A329TS09-F1
#
_cell.length_a   1.000
_cell.length_b   1.000
_cell.length_c   1.000
_cell.angle_alpha   90.00
_cell.angle_beta   90.00
_cell.angle_gamma   90.00
#
_symmetry.space_group_name_H-M   'P 1'
#
loop_
_entity.id
_entity.type
_entity.pdbx_description
1 polymer ?
#
loop_
_entity_poly.entity_id
_entity_poly.type
_entity_poly.pdbx_seq_one_letter_code
_entity_poly.pdbx_strand_id
1 'polypeptide(L)' 'MNFDHEELMLMMLYNTGSRLGLMQELRLMQCYLMPDETALRELSEDVIEKLKLMTDAQFAEVEFPLD' A
#
# COMPACT_ATOMS: atom_id res chain seq x y z
N MET A 1 10.44 3.33 9.05
CA MET A 1 10.13 3.68 7.65
C MET A 1 8.84 4.44 7.69
N ASN A 2 8.79 5.61 7.05
CA ASN A 2 7.55 6.37 6.92
C ASN A 2 7.06 6.23 5.48
N PHE A 3 5.75 6.29 5.30
CA PHE A 3 5.12 6.37 3.99
C PHE A 3 5.11 7.82 3.52
N ASP A 4 5.32 8.05 2.23
CA ASP A 4 5.10 9.36 1.63
C ASP A 4 3.62 9.61 1.32
N HIS A 5 3.30 10.78 0.76
CA HIS A 5 1.92 11.15 0.48
C HIS A 5 1.27 10.25 -0.59
N GLU A 6 1.99 9.88 -1.65
CA GLU A 6 1.46 9.06 -2.73
C GLU A 6 1.22 7.62 -2.25
N GLU A 7 2.13 7.09 -1.44
CA GLU A 7 1.99 5.82 -0.77
C GLU A 7 0.79 5.79 0.17
N LEU A 8 0.64 6.82 1.01
CA LEU A 8 -0.50 6.91 1.93
C LEU A 8 -1.83 7.02 1.19
N MET A 9 -1.89 7.80 0.11
CA MET A 9 -3.06 7.90 -0.76
C MET A 9 -3.38 6.54 -1.40
N LEU A 10 -2.38 5.85 -1.94
CA LEU A 10 -2.55 4.51 -2.51
C LEU A 10 -3.06 3.53 -1.46
N MET A 11 -2.44 3.53 -0.28
CA MET A 11 -2.85 2.64 0.81
C MET A 11 -4.29 2.93 1.24
N MET A 12 -4.70 4.20 1.36
CA MET A 12 -6.08 4.57 1.69
C MET A 12 -7.10 4.01 0.69
N LEU A 13 -6.81 4.05 -0.62
CA LEU A 13 -7.70 3.55 -1.67
C LEU A 13 -7.93 2.03 -1.59
N TYR A 14 -6.92 1.28 -1.18
CA TYR A 14 -6.95 -0.19 -1.13
C TYR A 14 -7.05 -0.75 0.30
N ASN A 15 -7.19 0.10 1.31
CA ASN A 15 -7.21 -0.33 2.71
C ASN A 15 -8.52 -1.06 3.02
N THR A 16 -8.39 -2.33 3.42
CA THR A 16 -9.53 -3.17 3.85
C THR A 16 -9.64 -3.27 5.38
N GLY A 17 -8.91 -2.43 6.11
CA GLY A 17 -8.91 -2.38 7.58
C GLY A 17 -7.88 -3.32 8.24
N SER A 18 -7.03 -3.99 7.48
CA SER A 18 -5.92 -4.78 8.01
C SER A 18 -4.68 -4.69 7.11
N ARG A 19 -3.50 -4.81 7.72
CA ARG A 19 -2.22 -4.80 7.01
C ARG A 19 -2.15 -5.89 5.92
N LEU A 20 -2.55 -7.11 6.28
CA LEU A 20 -2.54 -8.24 5.34
C LEU A 20 -3.57 -8.07 4.22
N GLY A 21 -4.77 -7.57 4.54
CA GLY A 21 -5.80 -7.31 3.53
C GLY A 21 -5.35 -6.25 2.53
N LEU A 22 -4.74 -5.15 3.00
CA LEU A 22 -4.16 -4.14 2.11
C LEU A 22 -3.07 -4.72 1.21
N MET A 23 -2.15 -5.54 1.75
CA MET A 23 -1.12 -6.20 0.93
C MET A 23 -1.73 -7.13 -0.14
N GLN A 24 -2.85 -7.78 0.15
CA GLN A 24 -3.54 -8.65 -0.81
C GLN A 24 -4.19 -7.84 -1.93
N GLU A 25 -4.89 -6.76 -1.60
CA GLU A 25 -5.50 -5.86 -2.59
C GLU A 25 -4.45 -5.22 -3.50
N LEU A 26 -3.31 -4.75 -2.96
CA LEU A 26 -2.23 -4.19 -3.77
C LEU A 26 -1.63 -5.24 -4.72
N ARG A 27 -1.44 -6.48 -4.27
CA ARG A 27 -0.98 -7.58 -5.15
C ARG A 27 -2.01 -7.92 -6.23
N LEU A 28 -3.29 -7.91 -5.89
CA LEU A 28 -4.35 -8.15 -6.85
C LEU A 28 -4.37 -7.04 -7.91
N MET A 29 -4.24 -5.79 -7.51
CA MET A 29 -4.13 -4.66 -8.43
C MET A 29 -2.93 -4.80 -9.37
N GLN A 30 -1.75 -5.19 -8.87
CA GLN A 30 -0.57 -5.43 -9.71
C GLN A 30 -0.76 -6.50 -10.79
N CYS A 31 -1.68 -7.46 -10.60
CA CYS A 31 -2.03 -8.44 -11.61
C CYS A 31 -2.85 -7.85 -12.77
N TYR A 32 -3.52 -6.71 -12.54
CA TYR A 32 -4.29 -6.00 -13.55
C TYR A 32 -3.50 -4.88 -14.24
N LEU A 33 -2.37 -4.46 -13.68
CA LEU A 33 -1.51 -3.43 -14.29
C LEU A 33 -0.93 -3.90 -15.61
N MET A 34 -1.08 -3.06 -16.62
CA MET A 34 -0.46 -3.24 -17.92
C MET A 34 1.07 -3.09 -17.81
N PRO A 35 1.86 -3.69 -18.71
CA PRO A 35 3.34 -3.65 -18.63
C PRO A 35 3.94 -2.24 -18.67
N ASP A 36 3.23 -1.27 -19.24
CA ASP A 36 3.61 0.14 -19.34
C ASP A 36 3.26 0.97 -18.09
N GLU A 37 2.43 0.44 -17.18
CA GLU A 37 2.08 1.08 -15.90
C GLU A 37 3.14 0.82 -14.81
N THR A 38 4.40 1.08 -15.15
CA THR A 38 5.55 0.77 -14.28
C THR A 38 5.59 1.63 -13.02
N ALA A 39 5.20 2.90 -13.11
CA ALA A 39 5.21 3.82 -11.95
C ALA A 39 4.28 3.35 -10.83
N LEU A 40 3.06 2.91 -11.19
CA LEU A 40 2.10 2.39 -10.20
C LEU A 40 2.53 1.01 -9.66
N ARG A 41 3.18 0.20 -10.50
CA ARG A 41 3.78 -1.06 -10.07
C ARG A 41 4.89 -0.84 -9.05
N GLU A 42 5.84 0.04 -9.34
CA GLU A 42 6.93 0.40 -8.42
C GLU A 42 6.40 0.96 -7.10
N LEU A 43 5.46 1.93 -7.15
CA LEU A 43 4.84 2.50 -5.96
C LEU A 43 4.15 1.43 -5.09
N SER A 44 3.36 0.54 -5.70
CA SER A 44 2.68 -0.52 -4.96
C SER A 44 3.66 -1.58 -4.42
N GLU A 45 4.76 -1.87 -5.12
CA GLU A 45 5.83 -2.74 -4.63
C GLU A 45 6.52 -2.14 -3.40
N ASP A 46 6.91 -0.87 -3.45
CA ASP A 46 7.54 -0.14 -2.35
C ASP A 46 6.66 -0.14 -1.09
N VAL A 47 5.35 0.14 -1.26
CA VAL A 47 4.37 0.05 -0.18
C VAL A 47 4.32 -1.37 0.39
N ILE A 48 4.23 -2.40 -0.45
CA ILE A 48 4.19 -3.81 0.00
C ILE A 48 5.46 -4.18 0.78
N GLU A 49 6.64 -3.71 0.36
CA GLU A 49 7.89 -3.96 1.08
C GLU A 49 7.90 -3.31 2.46
N LYS A 50 7.48 -2.05 2.56
CA LYS A 50 7.31 -1.34 3.83
C LYS A 50 6.30 -2.05 4.74
N LEU A 51 5.16 -2.50 4.19
CA LEU A 51 4.13 -3.27 4.91
C LEU A 51 4.65 -4.62 5.44
N LYS A 52 5.58 -5.29 4.74
CA LYS A 52 6.20 -6.55 5.21
C LYS A 52 7.11 -6.35 6.41
N LEU A 53 7.78 -5.20 6.49
CA LEU A 53 8.69 -4.84 7.58
C LEU A 53 7.96 -4.27 8.81
N MET A 54 6.64 -4.13 8.71
CA MET A 54 5.77 -3.55 9.72
C MET A 54 4.90 -4.61 10.40
N THR A 55 4.63 -4.39 11.69
CA THR A 55 3.68 -5.17 12.49
C THR A 55 2.25 -4.64 12.38
N ASP A 56 1.25 -5.45 12.72
CA ASP A 56 -0.15 -5.01 12.70
C ASP A 56 -0.43 -3.86 13.70
N ALA A 57 0.31 -3.81 14.82
CA ALA A 57 0.19 -2.72 15.79
C ALA A 57 0.70 -1.39 15.21
N GLN A 58 1.85 -1.41 14.55
CA GLN A 58 2.38 -0.23 13.84
C GLN A 58 1.47 0.20 12.70
N PHE A 59 0.85 -0.75 12.00
CA PHE A 59 -0.12 -0.44 10.94
C PHE A 59 -1.36 0.28 11.48
N ALA A 60 -1.84 -0.10 12.67
CA ALA A 60 -2.98 0.56 13.32
C ALA A 60 -2.68 2.02 13.73
N GLU A 61 -1.41 2.39 13.86
CA GLU A 61 -0.95 3.75 14.14
C GLU A 61 -0.76 4.59 12.87
N VAL A 62 -0.87 3.99 11.67
CA VAL A 62 -0.74 4.73 10.40
C VAL A 62 -1.96 5.63 10.23
N GLU A 63 -1.71 6.93 10.23
CA GLU A 63 -2.73 7.93 9.90
C GLU A 63 -2.80 8.10 8.38
N PHE A 64 -3.96 7.80 7.81
CA PHE A 64 -4.25 8.09 6.41
C PHE A 64 -4.67 9.56 6.27
N PRO A 65 -4.23 10.26 5.21
CA PRO A 65 -4.76 11.59 4.92
C PRO A 65 -6.28 11.48 4.76
N LEU A 66 -7.02 12.13 5.65
CA LEU A 66 -8.45 12.37 5.45
C LEU A 66 -8.57 13.43 4.36
N ASP A 67 -9.45 13.19 3.37
CA ASP A 67 -9.77 14.15 2.30
C ASP A 67 -9.97 15.59 2.81
#